data_AF-A0A537JN06-F1
#
_entry.id   AF-A0A537JN06-F1
#
_cell.length_a   1.000
_cell.length_b   1.000
_cell.length_c   1.000
_cell.angle_alpha   90.00
_cell.angle_beta   90.00
_cell.angle_gamma   90.00
#
_symmetry.space_group_name_H-M   'P 1'
#
loop_
_entity.id
_entity.type
_entity.pdbx_description
1 polymer ?
#
loop_
_entity_poly.entity_id
_entity_poly.type
_entity_poly.pdbx_seq_one_letter_code
_entity_poly.pdbx_strand_id
1 'polypeptide(L)'
;MHGDDTLDKSLNKYGFHRDDITDVFLTHLHFDHCGGSIMREGDKLVPAFRNAVYWSNEHHWKTATEPNEREKASFLKENISPIKESGKLKFLYDLPKTSDGWTLYPPMAFQLTENVCVRVVEGHTTSMMLPQINYNG
;
A
#
# COMPACT_ATOMS: atom_id res chain seq x y z
N MET A 1 8.92 -9.61 -17.51
CA MET A 1 8.73 -8.15 -17.73
C MET A 1 9.51 -7.78 -18.97
N HIS A 2 8.90 -7.07 -19.91
CA HIS A 2 9.53 -6.64 -21.16
C HIS A 2 9.89 -5.15 -21.04
N GLY A 3 11.15 -4.79 -21.29
CA GLY A 3 11.66 -3.40 -21.22
C GLY A 3 12.91 -3.25 -20.35
N ASP A 4 13.63 -2.14 -20.54
CA ASP A 4 14.85 -1.79 -19.79
C ASP A 4 14.58 -0.80 -18.63
N ASP A 5 13.30 -0.49 -18.38
CA ASP A 5 12.87 0.43 -17.34
C ASP A 5 13.01 -0.18 -15.95
N THR A 6 13.47 0.63 -15.02
CA THR A 6 13.51 0.30 -13.59
C THR A 6 12.89 1.44 -12.80
N LEU A 7 12.41 1.16 -11.59
CA LEU A 7 11.89 2.20 -10.69
C LEU A 7 12.92 3.31 -10.46
N ASP A 8 14.19 2.94 -10.26
CA ASP A 8 15.27 3.90 -10.02
C ASP A 8 15.53 4.78 -11.25
N LYS A 9 15.52 4.22 -12.46
CA LYS A 9 15.64 5.01 -13.71
C LYS A 9 14.47 5.99 -13.84
N SER A 10 13.25 5.54 -13.54
CA SER A 10 12.04 6.36 -13.63
C SER A 10 12.02 7.49 -12.62
N LEU A 11 12.46 7.26 -11.38
CA LEU A 11 12.59 8.31 -10.36
C LEU A 11 13.71 9.31 -10.71
N ASN A 12 14.88 8.81 -11.10
CA ASN A 12 16.03 9.64 -11.47
C ASN A 12 15.72 10.56 -12.67
N LYS A 13 14.87 10.13 -13.60
CA LYS A 13 14.40 10.96 -14.73
C LYS A 13 13.77 12.28 -14.26
N TYR A 14 13.15 12.29 -13.07
CA TYR A 14 12.54 13.47 -12.47
C TYR A 14 13.39 14.07 -11.33
N GLY A 15 14.63 13.61 -11.16
CA GLY A 15 15.56 14.13 -10.15
C GLY A 15 15.32 13.61 -8.72
N PHE A 16 14.63 12.47 -8.56
CA PHE A 16 14.36 11.87 -7.25
C PHE A 16 15.11 10.54 -7.09
N HIS A 17 15.58 10.30 -5.87
CA HIS A 17 16.00 9.01 -5.36
C HIS A 17 14.88 8.37 -4.53
N ARG A 18 14.92 7.04 -4.31
CA ARG A 18 13.93 6.34 -3.46
C ARG A 18 13.87 6.89 -2.03
N ASP A 19 15.00 7.35 -1.53
CA ASP A 19 15.12 7.93 -0.20
C ASP A 19 14.43 9.29 -0.07
N ASP A 20 14.11 9.95 -1.20
CA ASP A 20 13.36 11.21 -1.18
C ASP A 20 11.85 10.99 -1.01
N ILE A 21 11.38 9.75 -1.15
CA ILE A 21 9.96 9.40 -1.01
C ILE A 21 9.58 9.41 0.47
N THR A 22 8.58 10.23 0.80
CA THR A 22 8.07 10.40 2.17
C THR A 22 6.88 9.50 2.49
N ASP A 23 6.12 9.11 1.46
CA ASP A 23 4.88 8.36 1.61
C ASP A 23 4.72 7.38 0.46
N VAL A 24 4.43 6.12 0.79
CA VAL A 24 4.08 5.05 -0.15
C VAL A 24 2.65 4.64 0.13
N PHE A 25 1.77 4.92 -0.82
CA PHE A 25 0.36 4.56 -0.72
C PHE A 25 0.09 3.23 -1.41
N LEU A 26 -0.28 2.21 -0.63
CA LEU A 26 -0.50 0.85 -1.13
C LEU A 26 -1.97 0.65 -1.49
N THR A 27 -2.35 0.89 -2.75
CA THR A 27 -3.75 0.70 -3.21
C THR A 27 -4.32 -0.65 -2.77
N HIS A 28 -3.50 -1.70 -2.86
CA HIS A 28 -3.70 -3.02 -2.28
C HIS A 28 -2.35 -3.77 -2.25
N LEU A 29 -2.36 -5.01 -1.74
CA LEU A 29 -1.17 -5.77 -1.35
C LEU A 29 -0.86 -6.97 -2.26
N HIS A 30 -1.39 -6.98 -3.48
CA HIS A 30 -0.95 -7.97 -4.46
C HIS A 30 0.52 -7.74 -4.86
N PHE A 31 1.20 -8.82 -5.25
CA PHE A 31 2.65 -8.80 -5.52
C PHE A 31 3.06 -7.82 -6.63
N ASP A 32 2.20 -7.60 -7.62
CA ASP A 32 2.42 -6.70 -8.76
C ASP A 32 2.26 -5.21 -8.39
N HIS A 33 1.66 -4.91 -7.24
CA HIS A 33 1.52 -3.55 -6.71
C HIS A 33 2.47 -3.26 -5.56
N CYS A 34 2.53 -4.16 -4.56
CA CYS A 34 3.37 -3.95 -3.38
C CYS A 34 4.79 -4.52 -3.52
N GLY A 35 5.09 -5.32 -4.54
CA GLY A 35 6.38 -6.02 -4.68
C GLY A 35 7.61 -5.10 -4.78
N GLY A 36 7.44 -3.85 -5.21
CA GLY A 36 8.51 -2.85 -5.21
C GLY A 36 8.77 -2.18 -3.86
N SER A 37 7.96 -2.49 -2.84
CA SER A 37 8.02 -1.87 -1.51
C SER A 37 9.18 -2.37 -0.68
N ILE A 38 9.63 -3.59 -0.94
CA ILE A 38 10.69 -4.28 -0.20
C ILE A 38 11.82 -4.62 -1.18
N MET A 39 13.05 -4.46 -0.73
CA MET A 39 14.24 -4.88 -1.44
C MET A 39 15.11 -5.77 -0.56
N ARG A 40 15.97 -6.54 -1.21
CA ARG A 40 16.94 -7.40 -0.53
C ARG A 40 18.26 -6.66 -0.37
N GLU A 41 18.72 -6.54 0.87
CA GLU A 41 20.07 -6.06 1.22
C GLU A 41 20.81 -7.19 1.94
N GLY A 42 21.66 -7.90 1.20
CA GLY A 42 22.27 -9.14 1.67
C GLY A 42 21.21 -10.18 2.02
N ASP A 43 21.20 -10.65 3.27
CA ASP A 43 20.24 -11.63 3.78
C ASP A 43 18.96 -11.01 4.35
N LYS A 44 18.84 -9.67 4.34
CA LYS A 44 17.71 -8.95 4.93
C LYS A 44 16.73 -8.46 3.86
N LEU A 45 15.46 -8.44 4.22
CA LEU A 45 14.40 -7.77 3.48
C LEU A 45 14.12 -6.43 4.18
N VAL A 46 14.28 -5.33 3.44
CA VAL A 46 14.16 -3.96 3.98
C VAL A 46 13.25 -3.11 3.11
N PRO A 47 12.61 -2.06 3.65
CA PRO A 47 11.83 -1.12 2.85
C PRO A 47 12.69 -0.47 1.77
N ALA A 48 12.21 -0.52 0.52
CA ALA A 48 12.89 0.09 -0.62
C ALA A 48 12.84 1.63 -0.59
N PHE A 49 11.93 2.22 0.19
CA PHE A 49 11.81 3.66 0.40
C PHE A 49 12.10 3.97 1.87
N ARG A 50 13.39 4.14 2.20
CA ARG A 50 13.85 4.10 3.60
C ARG A 50 13.26 5.18 4.50
N ASN A 51 12.83 6.30 3.93
CA ASN A 51 12.29 7.43 4.67
C ASN A 51 10.76 7.46 4.64
N ALA A 52 10.13 6.59 3.84
CA ALA A 52 8.70 6.64 3.63
C ALA A 52 7.89 6.08 4.81
N VAL A 53 6.70 6.63 4.99
CA VAL A 53 5.57 5.98 5.67
C VAL A 53 4.81 5.15 4.64
N TYR A 54 4.43 3.93 5.00
CA TYR A 54 3.64 3.05 4.16
C TYR A 54 2.19 3.07 4.62
N TRP A 55 1.29 3.47 3.74
CA TRP A 55 -0.13 3.61 4.05
C TRP A 55 -0.93 2.42 3.52
N SER A 56 -1.73 1.82 4.39
CA SER A 56 -2.71 0.78 4.07
C SER A 56 -3.99 0.97 4.89
N ASN A 57 -4.92 0.02 4.81
CA ASN A 57 -6.06 -0.07 5.74
C ASN A 57 -6.03 -1.41 6.51
N GLU A 58 -6.60 -1.41 7.71
CA GLU A 58 -6.55 -2.57 8.62
C GLU A 58 -7.24 -3.80 8.02
N HIS A 59 -8.35 -3.62 7.29
CA HIS A 59 -9.12 -4.72 6.71
C HIS A 59 -8.34 -5.45 5.60
N HIS A 60 -7.88 -4.71 4.59
CA HIS A 60 -7.10 -5.27 3.49
C HIS A 60 -5.76 -5.84 3.98
N TRP A 61 -5.14 -5.20 4.97
CA TRP A 61 -3.93 -5.73 5.60
C TRP A 61 -4.17 -7.11 6.21
N LYS A 62 -5.27 -7.28 6.97
CA LYS A 62 -5.62 -8.57 7.56
C LYS A 62 -5.81 -9.63 6.48
N THR A 63 -6.61 -9.36 5.45
CA THR A 63 -6.83 -10.27 4.32
C THR A 63 -5.52 -10.69 3.65
N ALA A 64 -4.59 -9.75 3.45
CA ALA A 64 -3.32 -10.04 2.81
C ALA A 64 -2.36 -10.86 3.70
N THR A 65 -2.42 -10.71 5.03
CA THR A 65 -1.59 -11.47 5.97
C THR A 65 -2.20 -12.81 6.40
N GLU A 66 -3.51 -12.95 6.28
CA GLU A 66 -4.30 -14.14 6.62
C GLU A 66 -5.20 -14.55 5.42
N PRO A 67 -4.64 -14.77 4.21
CA PRO A 67 -5.45 -15.00 3.03
C PRO A 67 -6.07 -16.40 3.05
N ASN A 68 -7.24 -16.53 2.42
CA ASN A 68 -7.76 -17.84 2.06
C ASN A 68 -6.90 -18.48 0.96
N GLU A 69 -7.06 -19.79 0.75
CA GLU A 69 -6.24 -20.55 -0.21
C GLU A 69 -6.39 -20.07 -1.67
N ARG A 70 -7.48 -19.38 -2.03
CA ARG A 70 -7.68 -18.85 -3.40
C ARG A 70 -6.81 -17.64 -3.68
N GLU A 71 -6.61 -16.77 -2.69
CA GLU A 71 -5.91 -15.48 -2.85
C GLU A 71 -4.44 -15.52 -2.41
N LYS A 72 -4.03 -16.58 -1.71
CA LYS A 72 -2.68 -16.78 -1.18
C LYS A 72 -1.56 -16.61 -2.21
N ALA A 73 -1.79 -16.99 -3.46
CA ALA A 73 -0.81 -16.82 -4.54
C ALA A 73 -0.56 -15.34 -4.90
N SER A 74 -1.52 -14.46 -4.61
CA SER A 74 -1.42 -13.03 -4.86
C SER A 74 -0.71 -12.27 -3.73
N PHE A 75 -0.69 -12.83 -2.52
CA PHE A 75 -0.13 -12.21 -1.32
C PHE A 75 1.19 -12.88 -0.88
N LEU A 76 2.32 -12.31 -1.32
CA LEU A 76 3.64 -12.81 -0.93
C LEU A 76 4.06 -12.20 0.40
N LYS A 77 4.22 -13.05 1.43
CA LYS A 77 4.62 -12.62 2.78
C LYS A 77 5.91 -11.79 2.80
N GLU A 78 6.86 -12.15 1.93
CA GLU A 78 8.15 -11.45 1.78
C GLU A 78 7.99 -9.99 1.33
N ASN A 79 6.88 -9.65 0.65
CA ASN A 79 6.59 -8.28 0.21
C ASN A 79 5.82 -7.49 1.27
N ILE A 80 5.22 -8.15 2.27
CA ILE A 80 4.25 -7.55 3.20
C ILE A 80 4.83 -7.44 4.61
N SER A 81 5.29 -8.55 5.20
CA SER A 81 5.75 -8.58 6.60
C SER A 81 6.84 -7.55 6.91
N PRO A 82 7.87 -7.35 6.04
CA PRO A 82 8.92 -6.39 6.32
C PRO A 82 8.43 -4.93 6.40
N ILE A 83 7.30 -4.60 5.76
CA ILE A 83 6.69 -3.26 5.87
C ILE A 83 6.27 -2.99 7.31
N LYS A 84 5.60 -3.96 7.95
CA LYS A 84 5.17 -3.85 9.36
C LYS A 84 6.35 -3.92 10.32
N GLU A 85 7.28 -4.85 10.08
CA GLU A 85 8.47 -5.04 10.93
C GLU A 85 9.38 -3.81 10.95
N SER A 86 9.40 -3.03 9.86
CA SER A 86 10.16 -1.77 9.79
C SER A 86 9.61 -0.65 10.69
N GLY A 87 8.40 -0.81 11.26
CA GLY A 87 7.73 0.22 12.05
C GLY A 87 7.18 1.41 11.22
N LYS A 88 7.19 1.30 9.88
CA LYS A 88 6.78 2.38 8.96
C LYS A 88 5.35 2.27 8.45
N LEU A 89 4.66 1.18 8.77
CA LEU A 89 3.25 0.98 8.42
C LEU A 89 2.35 1.91 9.25
N LYS A 90 1.49 2.67 8.57
CA LYS A 90 0.35 3.35 9.16
C LYS A 90 -0.94 2.92 8.47
N PHE A 91 -1.98 2.73 9.27
CA PHE A 91 -3.33 2.53 8.76
C PHE A 91 -4.06 3.87 8.65
N LEU A 92 -4.92 4.00 7.64
CA LEU A 92 -5.91 5.09 7.62
C LEU A 92 -6.77 4.97 8.89
N TYR A 93 -6.91 6.06 9.65
CA TYR A 93 -7.62 6.06 10.94
C TYR A 93 -9.12 5.76 10.77
N ASP A 94 -9.71 5.14 11.81
CA ASP A 94 -11.14 5.12 12.10
C ASP A 94 -12.08 4.76 10.95
N LEU A 95 -11.91 3.55 10.42
CA LEU A 95 -13.02 2.91 9.73
C LEU A 95 -14.07 2.51 10.78
N PRO A 96 -15.33 2.98 10.70
CA PRO A 96 -16.36 2.59 11.64
C PRO A 96 -16.52 1.07 11.62
N LYS A 97 -16.27 0.41 12.76
CA LYS A 97 -16.52 -1.03 12.91
C LYS A 97 -18.01 -1.19 13.19
N THR A 98 -18.75 -1.82 12.30
CA THR A 98 -20.12 -2.25 12.59
C THR A 98 -20.10 -3.42 13.58
N SER A 99 -21.20 -3.64 14.30
CA SER A 99 -21.33 -4.64 15.36
C SER A 99 -21.18 -6.11 14.90
N ASP A 100 -21.24 -6.37 13.60
CA ASP A 100 -21.08 -7.68 12.96
C ASP A 100 -19.67 -7.91 12.38
N GLY A 101 -18.75 -6.95 12.55
CA GLY A 101 -17.37 -7.05 12.06
C GLY A 101 -17.21 -6.86 10.55
N TRP A 102 -18.30 -6.58 9.82
CA TRP A 102 -18.32 -6.34 8.38
C TRP A 102 -18.73 -4.90 8.10
N THR A 103 -17.75 -4.03 7.85
CA THR A 103 -18.06 -2.62 7.59
C THR A 103 -18.82 -2.46 6.28
N LEU A 104 -20.10 -2.12 6.36
CA LEU A 104 -20.85 -1.54 5.25
C LEU A 104 -20.41 -0.07 5.11
N TYR A 105 -19.40 0.20 4.29
CA TYR A 105 -18.95 1.58 4.07
C TYR A 105 -19.95 2.35 3.19
N PRO A 106 -20.50 3.49 3.62
CA PRO A 106 -20.72 4.57 2.66
C PRO A 106 -19.35 5.00 2.11
N PRO A 107 -19.25 5.57 0.89
CA PRO A 107 -17.99 6.05 0.33
C PRO A 107 -17.48 7.26 1.14
N MET A 108 -16.91 7.01 2.32
CA MET A 108 -16.21 8.03 3.09
C MET A 108 -14.83 8.22 2.48
N ALA A 109 -14.57 9.44 2.04
CA ALA A 109 -13.25 9.87 1.66
C ALA A 109 -12.45 10.18 2.93
N PHE A 110 -11.34 9.48 3.16
CA PHE A 110 -10.37 9.80 4.21
C PHE A 110 -9.37 10.82 3.67
N GLN A 111 -9.21 11.95 4.34
CA GLN A 111 -8.21 12.95 3.93
C GLN A 111 -6.81 12.48 4.33
N LEU A 112 -5.97 12.14 3.35
CA LEU A 112 -4.59 11.69 3.59
C LEU A 112 -3.61 12.88 3.65
N THR A 113 -3.74 13.81 2.71
CA THR A 113 -3.00 15.08 2.67
C THR A 113 -3.96 16.20 2.30
N GLU A 114 -3.54 17.47 2.23
CA GLU A 114 -4.42 18.57 1.79
C GLU A 114 -5.11 18.29 0.43
N ASN A 115 -4.41 17.65 -0.51
CA ASN A 115 -4.88 17.45 -1.88
C ASN A 115 -5.25 16.00 -2.21
N VAL A 116 -5.03 15.06 -1.29
CA VAL A 116 -5.31 13.64 -1.53
C VAL A 116 -6.30 13.14 -0.51
N CYS A 117 -7.46 12.70 -0.99
CA CYS A 117 -8.41 11.92 -0.20
C CYS A 117 -8.47 10.48 -0.71
N VAL A 118 -8.93 9.55 0.12
CA VAL A 118 -8.90 8.12 -0.15
C VAL A 118 -10.28 7.55 0.02
N ARG A 119 -10.77 6.87 -1.01
CA ARG A 119 -12.01 6.10 -0.95
C ARG A 119 -11.67 4.63 -0.84
N VAL A 120 -12.35 3.92 0.07
CA VAL A 120 -12.28 2.46 0.12
C VAL A 120 -13.36 1.89 -0.80
N VAL A 121 -13.00 0.93 -1.64
CA VAL A 121 -13.90 0.27 -2.59
C VAL A 121 -13.88 -1.24 -2.39
N GLU A 122 -15.05 -1.86 -2.57
CA GLU A 122 -15.26 -3.30 -2.43
C GLU A 122 -15.45 -3.94 -3.80
N GLY A 123 -14.75 -5.04 -4.06
CA GLY A 123 -14.75 -5.73 -5.35
C GLY A 123 -14.18 -7.14 -5.26
N HIS A 124 -13.46 -7.60 -6.30
CA HIS A 124 -12.78 -8.90 -6.25
C HIS A 124 -11.75 -8.96 -5.12
N THR A 125 -10.97 -7.88 -4.96
CA THR A 125 -10.14 -7.63 -3.79
C THR A 125 -10.92 -6.72 -2.86
N THR A 126 -11.08 -7.13 -1.60
CA THR A 126 -11.83 -6.35 -0.61
C THR A 126 -11.02 -5.15 -0.13
N SER A 127 -11.72 -4.08 0.23
CA SER A 127 -11.16 -2.86 0.80
C SER A 127 -9.95 -2.28 0.04
N MET A 128 -10.01 -2.25 -1.30
CA MET A 128 -9.01 -1.54 -2.09
C MET A 128 -9.08 -0.04 -1.81
N MET A 129 -7.92 0.61 -1.75
CA MET A 129 -7.85 2.04 -1.54
C MET A 129 -7.67 2.79 -2.87
N LEU A 130 -8.62 3.66 -3.18
CA LEU A 130 -8.63 4.54 -4.34
C LEU A 130 -8.21 5.96 -3.94
N PRO A 131 -7.03 6.45 -4.34
CA PRO A 131 -6.64 7.82 -4.11
C PRO A 131 -7.40 8.74 -5.07
N GLN A 132 -7.94 9.81 -4.54
CA GLN A 132 -8.61 10.88 -5.26
C GLN A 132 -7.78 12.15 -5.04
N ILE A 133 -7.22 12.68 -6.13
CA ILE A 133 -6.31 13.82 -6.08
C ILE A 133 -7.07 15.05 -6.56
N ASN A 134 -7.17 16.06 -5.71
CA ASN A 134 -7.62 17.38 -6.12
C ASN A 134 -6.44 18.12 -6.75
N TYR A 135 -6.56 18.47 -8.02
CA TYR A 135 -5.52 19.14 -8.78
C TYR A 135 -6.15 20.21 -9.66
N ASN A 136 -5.72 21.46 -9.47
CA ASN A 136 -6.20 22.65 -10.19
C ASN A 136 -7.69 23.01 -10.04
N GLY A 137 -8.40 22.45 -9.05
CA GLY A 137 -9.82 22.77 -8.79
C GLY A 137 -10.77 22.05 -9.73
#